data_AF-A0A8T0QI73-F1
#
_entry.id   AF-A0A8T0QI73-F1
#
_cell.length_a   1.000
_cell.length_b   1.000
_cell.length_c   1.000
_cell.angle_alpha   90.00
_cell.angle_beta   90.00
_cell.angle_gamma   90.00
#
_symmetry.space_group_name_H-M   'P 1'
#
loop_
_entity.id
_entity.type
_entity.pdbx_description
1 polymer ?
#
loop_
_entity_poly.entity_id
_entity_poly.type
_entity_poly.pdbx_seq_one_letter_code
_entity_poly.pdbx_strand_id
1 'polypeptide(L)' 'MGRSVWKEACAMLQNILSAAEPVLPDNKALRNKCIVPMSDIEMIHPIIVGVYTDFFCSVRDGRNCGFIFCRLQTPVNPNW' A
#
# COMPACT_ATOMS: atom_id res chain seq x y z
N MET A 1 -8.59 -4.38 -14.53
CA MET A 1 -8.26 -3.05 -15.11
C MET A 1 -6.79 -2.77 -14.82
N GLY A 2 -6.03 -2.27 -15.79
CA GLY A 2 -4.57 -2.14 -15.69
C GLY A 2 -4.08 -0.76 -15.25
N ARG A 3 -2.77 -0.52 -15.42
CA ARG A 3 -2.06 0.70 -15.00
C ARG A 3 -2.68 2.01 -15.52
N SER A 4 -3.23 2.03 -16.72
CA SER A 4 -3.85 3.23 -17.32
C SER A 4 -5.04 3.71 -16.48
N VAL A 5 -5.94 2.80 -16.13
CA VAL A 5 -7.13 3.09 -15.32
C VAL A 5 -6.74 3.56 -13.92
N TRP A 6 -5.71 2.96 -13.32
CA TRP A 6 -5.23 3.41 -12.00
C TRP A 6 -4.67 4.83 -12.03
N LYS A 7 -3.92 5.18 -13.07
CA LYS A 7 -3.39 6.54 -13.24
C LYS A 7 -4.52 7.55 -13.40
N GLU A 8 -5.51 7.23 -14.21
CA GLU A 8 -6.69 8.08 -14.43
C GLU A 8 -7.47 8.28 -13.12
N ALA A 9 -7.78 7.20 -12.40
CA ALA A 9 -8.49 7.25 -11.13
C ALA A 9 -7.71 8.05 -10.07
N CYS A 10 -6.39 7.81 -9.93
CA CYS A 10 -5.56 8.57 -9.00
C CYS A 10 -5.50 10.06 -9.35
N ALA A 11 -5.36 10.41 -10.63
CA ALA A 11 -5.33 11.81 -11.07
C ALA A 11 -6.65 12.51 -10.78
N MET A 12 -7.78 11.84 -11.03
CA MET A 12 -9.11 12.37 -10.70
C MET A 12 -9.27 12.57 -9.20
N LEU A 13 -8.91 11.58 -8.38
CA LEU A 13 -8.99 11.68 -6.91
C LEU A 13 -8.11 12.83 -6.38
N GLN A 14 -6.90 12.98 -6.90
CA GLN A 14 -6.01 14.08 -6.53
C GLN A 14 -6.61 15.45 -6.88
N ASN A 15 -7.28 15.57 -8.03
CA ASN A 15 -7.93 16.82 -8.41
C ASN A 15 -9.10 17.15 -7.49
N ILE A 16 -10.06 16.23 -7.32
CA ILE A 16 -11.30 16.50 -6.55
C ILE A 16 -11.06 16.66 -5.05
N LEU A 17 -9.95 16.13 -4.53
CA LEU A 17 -9.53 16.28 -3.13
C LEU A 17 -8.56 17.45 -2.92
N SER A 18 -8.19 18.17 -3.98
CA SER A 18 -7.34 19.36 -3.90
C SER A 18 -8.09 20.52 -3.24
N ALA A 19 -7.39 21.31 -2.43
CA ALA A 19 -7.95 22.52 -1.83
C ALA A 19 -8.35 23.59 -2.88
N ALA A 20 -7.79 23.51 -4.09
CA ALA A 20 -8.10 24.43 -5.19
C ALA A 20 -9.35 24.04 -5.98
N GLU A 21 -9.91 22.84 -5.78
CA GLU A 21 -11.04 22.34 -6.54
C GLU A 21 -12.34 22.42 -5.70
N PRO A 22 -13.31 23.29 -6.05
CA PRO A 22 -14.50 23.53 -5.23
C PRO A 22 -15.52 22.40 -5.26
N VAL A 23 -15.43 21.45 -6.20
CA VAL A 23 -16.44 20.39 -6.44
C VAL A 23 -16.84 19.64 -5.16
N LEU A 24 -15.90 19.34 -4.27
CA LEU A 24 -16.17 18.61 -3.02
C LEU A 24 -16.35 19.54 -1.80
N PRO A 25 -15.51 20.57 -1.56
CA PRO A 25 -15.66 21.46 -0.41
C PRO A 25 -16.98 22.25 -0.39
N ASP A 26 -17.41 22.75 -1.54
CA ASP A 26 -18.58 23.64 -1.65
C ASP A 26 -19.89 22.84 -1.74
N ASN A 27 -19.83 21.58 -2.19
CA ASN A 27 -20.98 20.70 -2.27
C ASN A 27 -21.12 19.82 -1.02
N LYS A 28 -21.65 20.39 0.06
CA LYS A 28 -21.86 19.68 1.35
C LYS A 28 -22.67 18.39 1.20
N ALA A 29 -23.68 18.38 0.32
CA ALA A 29 -24.53 17.21 0.11
C ALA A 29 -23.74 16.05 -0.52
N LEU A 30 -22.88 16.34 -1.50
CA LEU A 30 -21.98 15.35 -2.10
C LEU A 30 -20.91 14.90 -1.10
N ARG A 31 -20.26 15.85 -0.41
CA ARG A 31 -19.20 15.56 0.56
C ARG A 31 -19.66 14.61 1.66
N ASN A 32 -20.84 14.86 2.23
CA ASN A 32 -21.40 14.03 3.30
C ASN A 32 -21.76 12.60 2.83
N LYS A 33 -21.94 12.39 1.52
CA LYS A 33 -22.19 11.06 0.95
C LYS A 33 -20.90 10.30 0.63
N CYS A 34 -19.84 11.01 0.27
CA CYS A 34 -18.61 10.41 -0.26
C CYS A 34 -17.47 10.30 0.77
N ILE A 35 -17.43 11.17 1.78
CA ILE A 35 -16.39 11.16 2.82
C ILE A 35 -16.99 10.60 4.10
N VAL A 36 -16.52 9.43 4.51
CA VAL A 36 -16.99 8.72 5.72
C VAL A 36 -15.86 8.69 6.75
N PRO A 37 -16.12 8.97 8.05
CA PRO A 37 -15.11 8.82 9.09
C PRO A 37 -14.62 7.38 9.19
N MET A 38 -13.31 7.19 9.34
CA MET A 38 -12.74 5.84 9.54
C MET A 38 -13.22 5.17 10.84
N SER A 39 -13.69 5.95 11.82
CA SER A 39 -14.28 5.41 13.05
C SER A 39 -15.60 4.68 12.83
N ASP A 40 -16.26 4.94 11.70
CA ASP A 40 -17.64 4.52 11.44
C ASP A 40 -17.68 3.34 10.44
N ILE A 41 -16.52 2.79 10.08
CA ILE A 41 -16.38 1.75 9.07
C ILE A 41 -15.49 0.61 9.56
N GLU A 42 -15.73 -0.58 9.01
CA GLU A 42 -14.86 -1.75 9.18
C GLU A 42 -14.00 -1.95 7.93
N MET A 43 -12.69 -2.04 8.13
CA MET A 43 -11.74 -2.32 7.04
C MET A 43 -11.69 -3.83 6.79
N ILE A 44 -11.95 -4.23 5.54
CA ILE A 44 -11.88 -5.63 5.10
C ILE A 44 -10.64 -5.90 4.27
N HIS A 45 -10.37 -7.18 4.00
CA HIS A 45 -9.27 -7.56 3.12
C HIS A 45 -9.51 -7.02 1.69
N PRO A 46 -8.56 -6.27 1.09
CA PRO A 46 -8.84 -5.47 -0.10
C PRO A 46 -8.88 -6.28 -1.40
N ILE A 47 -8.36 -7.52 -1.39
CA ILE A 47 -8.30 -8.41 -2.55
C ILE A 47 -8.53 -9.85 -2.13
N ILE A 48 -8.90 -10.72 -3.07
CA ILE A 48 -8.80 -12.17 -2.86
C ILE A 48 -7.39 -12.59 -3.26
N VAL A 49 -6.59 -13.05 -2.29
CA VAL A 49 -5.22 -13.49 -2.56
C VAL A 49 -5.25 -14.85 -3.23
N GLY A 50 -4.88 -14.90 -4.51
CA GLY A 50 -4.74 -16.17 -5.24
C GLY A 50 -3.47 -16.93 -4.86
N VAL A 51 -2.34 -16.21 -4.80
CA VAL A 51 -1.03 -16.75 -4.41
C VAL A 51 -0.29 -15.69 -3.59
N TYR A 52 0.41 -16.13 -2.56
CA TYR A 52 1.28 -15.29 -1.74
C TYR A 52 2.73 -15.73 -1.90
N THR A 53 3.61 -14.77 -2.21
CA THR A 53 5.05 -14.98 -2.29
C THR A 53 5.73 -14.02 -1.33
N ASP A 54 6.54 -14.56 -0.43
CA ASP A 54 7.39 -13.78 0.46
C ASP A 54 8.83 -13.86 -0.01
N PHE A 55 9.50 -12.71 -0.10
CA PHE A 55 10.88 -12.62 -0.60
C PHE A 55 11.84 -12.31 0.53
N PHE A 56 12.97 -13.01 0.56
CA PHE A 56 14.03 -12.81 1.55
C PHE A 56 15.08 -11.78 1.09
N CYS A 57 14.63 -10.57 0.71
CA CYS A 57 15.46 -9.57 0.00
C CYS A 57 16.29 -8.62 0.88
N SER A 58 16.12 -8.64 2.20
CA SER A 58 16.86 -7.73 3.09
C SER A 58 18.23 -8.30 3.46
N VAL A 59 19.31 -7.69 2.95
CA VAL A 59 20.70 -8.15 3.20
C VAL A 59 20.99 -8.17 4.68
N ARG A 60 20.55 -7.13 5.38
CA ARG A 60 20.78 -6.99 6.82
C ARG A 60 20.06 -8.10 7.57
N ASP A 61 18.82 -8.39 7.22
CA ASP A 61 18.05 -9.41 7.93
C ASP A 61 18.56 -10.81 7.58
N GLY A 62 18.93 -11.06 6.32
CA GLY A 62 19.62 -12.26 5.89
C GLY A 62 20.94 -12.49 6.63
N ARG A 63 21.77 -11.44 6.74
CA ARG A 63 23.02 -11.45 7.49
C ARG A 63 22.80 -11.73 8.98
N ASN A 64 21.84 -11.05 9.59
CA ASN A 64 21.53 -11.22 11.01
C ASN A 64 21.06 -12.64 11.30
N CYS A 65 20.15 -13.18 10.48
CA CYS A 65 19.72 -14.57 10.57
C CYS A 65 20.90 -15.54 10.40
N GLY A 66 21.79 -15.33 9.42
CA GLY A 66 22.97 -16.16 9.21
C GLY A 66 23.94 -16.15 10.40
N PHE A 67 24.12 -15.01 11.06
CA PHE A 67 24.92 -14.93 12.28
C PHE A 67 24.26 -15.63 13.47
N ILE A 68 22.98 -15.36 13.72
CA ILE A 68 22.26 -15.88 14.90
C ILE A 68 22.07 -17.39 14.81
N PHE A 69 21.56 -17.88 13.67
CA PHE A 69 21.13 -19.27 13.54
C PHE A 69 22.22 -20.20 13.03
N CYS A 70 23.09 -19.71 12.15
CA CYS A 70 24.10 -20.55 11.50
C CYS A 70 25.53 -20.31 12.02
N ARG A 71 25.75 -19.27 12.87
CA ARG A 71 27.07 -18.87 13.39
C ARG A 71 28.15 -18.74 12.31
N LEU A 72 27.74 -18.36 11.10
CA LEU A 72 28.61 -18.32 9.93
C LEU A 72 29.58 -17.13 10.01
N GLN A 73 30.84 -17.37 9.62
CA GLN A 73 31.80 -16.28 9.37
C GLN A 73 31.40 -15.46 8.13
N THR A 74 30.81 -16.14 7.13
CA THR A 74 30.18 -15.55 5.93
C THR A 74 28.66 -15.76 5.99
N PRO A 75 27.93 -14.86 6.66
CA PRO A 75 26.51 -15.04 7.01
C PRO A 75 25.51 -14.90 5.86
N VAL A 76 25.96 -14.55 4.65
CA VAL A 76 25.10 -14.40 3.47
C VAL A 76 25.56 -15.43 2.44
N ASN A 77 24.63 -16.29 1.98
CA ASN A 77 24.95 -17.31 0.99
C ASN A 77 25.20 -16.68 -0.40
N PRO A 78 25.99 -17.31 -1.29
CA PRO A 78 26.28 -16.76 -2.62
C PRO A 78 25.07 -16.58 -3.54
N ASN A 79 23.97 -17.28 -3.26
CA ASN A 79 22.72 -17.22 -4.01
C ASN A 79 21.65 -16.36 -3.34
N TRP A 80 22.01 -15.68 -2.25
CA TRP A 80 21.22 -14.64 -1.61
C TRP A 80 21.54 -13.31 -2.31
#